data_AF-A0A943DR32-F1
#
_entry.id   AF-A0A943DR32-F1
#
_cell.length_a   1.000
_cell.length_b   1.000
_cell.length_c   1.000
_cell.angle_alpha   90.00
_cell.angle_beta   90.00
_cell.angle_gamma   90.00
#
_symmetry.space_group_name_H-M   'P 1'
#
loop_
_entity.id
_entity.type
_entity.pdbx_description
1 polymer ?
#
loop_
_entity_poly.entity_id
_entity_poly.type
_entity_poly.pdbx_seq_one_letter_code
_entity_poly.pdbx_strand_id
1 'polypeptide(L)'
;MKIYTSYFGNSRKLKEEGVKIICVAIGRPRFISGVPQMVNVAPTRYMISAACSHDEYLRLYDEILANQDAYKVIEQIESLSEGKDVALCCYEKPGDFCHRHILAKWITEKTGIEITEFGVVNKKEPKYEQASLF
;
A
#
# COMPACT_ATOMS: atom_id res chain seq x y z
N MET A 1 6.07 15.17 -5.49
CA MET A 1 5.73 14.27 -4.37
C MET A 1 6.00 12.84 -4.80
N LYS A 2 6.62 12.02 -3.96
CA LYS A 2 6.73 10.58 -4.15
C LYS A 2 5.74 9.85 -3.23
N ILE A 3 5.20 8.76 -3.74
CA ILE A 3 4.28 7.89 -3.01
C ILE A 3 4.99 6.57 -2.78
N TYR A 4 5.05 6.16 -1.52
CA TYR A 4 5.64 4.89 -1.10
C TYR A 4 4.59 3.99 -0.45
N THR A 5 4.88 2.70 -0.38
CA THR A 5 4.25 1.81 0.61
C THR A 5 5.16 1.62 1.82
N SER A 6 4.57 1.41 2.99
CA SER A 6 5.31 1.05 4.20
C SER A 6 4.36 0.38 5.20
N TYR A 7 4.84 0.20 6.43
CA TYR A 7 4.08 -0.36 7.53
C TYR A 7 4.25 0.48 8.79
N PHE A 8 3.27 0.48 9.69
CA PHE A 8 3.28 1.36 10.86
C PHE A 8 4.47 1.14 11.80
N GLY A 9 5.03 -0.07 11.82
CA GLY A 9 6.26 -0.37 12.57
C GLY A 9 7.49 0.40 12.08
N ASN A 10 7.49 0.91 10.84
CA ASN A 10 8.54 1.74 10.27
C ASN A 10 8.31 3.25 10.44
N SER A 11 7.28 3.63 11.21
CA SER A 11 6.86 5.03 11.38
C SER A 11 7.96 5.97 11.90
N ARG A 12 8.91 5.46 12.69
CA ARG A 12 10.06 6.24 13.16
C ARG A 12 10.95 6.70 11.99
N LYS A 13 11.36 5.78 11.11
CA LYS A 13 12.21 6.12 9.96
C LYS A 13 11.49 7.03 8.96
N LEU A 14 10.19 6.79 8.74
CA LEU A 14 9.37 7.66 7.90
C LEU A 14 9.36 9.10 8.42
N LYS A 15 9.22 9.29 9.74
CA LYS A 15 9.29 10.61 10.37
C LYS A 15 10.67 11.26 10.27
N GLU A 16 11.74 10.47 10.45
CA GLU A 16 13.13 10.93 10.34
C GLU A 16 13.42 11.46 8.91
N GLU A 17 12.89 10.80 7.87
CA GLU A 17 13.00 11.21 6.47
C GLU A 17 11.93 12.22 6.02
N GLY A 18 11.08 12.71 6.93
CA GLY A 18 10.03 13.69 6.63
C GLY A 18 8.86 13.16 5.79
N VAL A 19 8.72 11.84 5.65
CA VAL A 19 7.64 11.18 4.89
C VAL A 19 6.39 11.09 5.75
N LYS A 20 5.27 11.60 5.23
CA LYS A 20 3.98 11.62 5.91
C LYS A 20 3.28 10.26 5.80
N ILE A 21 2.68 9.82 6.90
CA ILE A 21 2.00 8.52 6.96
C ILE A 21 0.52 8.72 6.59
N ILE A 22 0.01 7.88 5.70
CA ILE A 22 -1.42 7.74 5.41
C ILE A 22 -1.86 6.31 5.74
N CYS A 23 -2.91 6.18 6.54
CA CYS A 23 -3.45 4.88 6.93
C CYS A 23 -4.41 4.36 5.85
N VAL A 24 -4.07 3.23 5.23
CA VAL A 24 -4.97 2.48 4.31
C VAL A 24 -5.57 1.24 4.96
N ALA A 25 -5.28 1.01 6.25
CA ALA A 25 -5.88 -0.05 7.04
C ALA A 25 -7.28 0.33 7.53
N ILE A 26 -8.11 -0.67 7.85
CA ILE A 26 -9.42 -0.48 8.49
C ILE A 26 -9.27 0.13 9.88
N GLY A 27 -8.33 -0.40 10.66
CA GLY A 27 -8.07 0.04 12.03
C GLY A 27 -7.01 1.12 12.05
N ARG A 28 -7.37 2.34 12.47
CA ARG A 28 -6.39 3.42 12.67
C ARG A 28 -5.34 3.02 13.73
N PRO A 29 -4.03 3.27 13.51
CA PRO A 29 -2.99 2.95 14.49
C PRO A 29 -3.17 3.80 15.75
N ARG A 30 -3.37 3.15 16.90
CA ARG A 30 -3.56 3.83 18.19
C ARG A 30 -2.28 4.48 18.73
N PHE A 31 -1.12 4.00 18.30
CA PHE A 31 0.19 4.47 18.74
C PHE A 31 0.76 5.62 17.87
N ILE A 32 0.03 6.05 16.82
CA ILE A 32 0.42 7.20 16.00
C ILE A 32 -0.77 8.17 15.94
N SER A 33 -0.63 9.31 16.60
CA SER A 33 -1.66 10.36 16.58
C SER A 33 -1.67 11.10 15.24
N GLY A 34 -2.84 11.62 14.86
CA GLY A 34 -2.98 12.56 13.73
C GLY A 34 -2.83 11.95 12.33
N VAL A 35 -2.68 10.62 12.19
CA VAL A 35 -2.53 9.98 10.87
C VAL A 35 -3.84 10.03 10.09
N PRO A 36 -3.91 10.66 8.90
CA PRO A 36 -5.10 10.62 8.06
C PRO A 36 -5.38 9.20 7.56
N GLN A 37 -6.64 8.88 7.28
CA GLN A 37 -7.07 7.54 6.89
C GLN A 37 -7.89 7.57 5.61
N MET A 38 -7.60 6.66 4.69
CA MET A 38 -8.34 6.44 3.45
C MET A 38 -9.15 5.14 3.55
N VAL A 39 -10.36 5.24 4.12
CA VAL A 39 -11.24 4.08 4.33
C VAL A 39 -11.86 3.53 3.04
N ASN A 40 -11.91 4.35 1.98
CA ASN A 40 -12.45 3.99 0.67
C ASN A 40 -11.63 2.93 -0.09
N VAL A 41 -10.33 2.80 0.25
CA VAL A 41 -9.42 1.79 -0.31
C VAL A 41 -9.04 0.71 0.71
N ALA A 42 -9.63 0.74 1.90
CA ALA A 42 -9.37 -0.26 2.93
C ALA A 42 -10.18 -1.53 2.66
N PRO A 43 -9.68 -2.72 3.04
CA PRO A 43 -10.50 -3.94 3.02
C PRO A 43 -11.69 -3.79 3.99
N THR A 44 -12.64 -4.72 3.97
CA THR A 44 -13.74 -4.74 4.95
C THR A 44 -13.40 -5.61 6.16
N ARG A 45 -14.16 -5.46 7.26
CA ARG A 45 -13.97 -6.29 8.47
C ARG A 45 -14.12 -7.78 8.20
N TYR A 46 -15.00 -8.14 7.26
CA TYR A 46 -15.18 -9.53 6.85
C TYR A 46 -13.92 -10.09 6.18
N MET A 47 -13.29 -9.31 5.29
CA MET A 47 -12.10 -9.73 4.56
C MET A 47 -10.90 -10.03 5.46
N ILE A 48 -10.78 -9.35 6.60
CA ILE A 48 -9.71 -9.62 7.57
C ILE A 48 -10.08 -10.67 8.62
N SER A 49 -11.26 -11.30 8.49
CA SER A 49 -11.71 -12.34 9.42
C SER A 49 -11.24 -13.73 8.98
N ALA A 50 -11.18 -14.67 9.91
CA ALA A 50 -10.82 -16.07 9.61
C ALA A 50 -11.82 -16.80 8.70
N ALA A 51 -13.01 -16.23 8.49
CA ALA A 51 -14.03 -16.81 7.62
C ALA A 51 -13.79 -16.51 6.12
N CYS A 52 -13.00 -15.47 5.81
CA CYS A 52 -12.73 -15.08 4.43
C CYS A 52 -11.53 -15.87 3.90
N SER A 53 -11.74 -16.60 2.80
CA SER A 53 -10.65 -17.30 2.12
C SER A 53 -9.75 -16.33 1.36
N HIS A 54 -8.54 -16.76 1.00
CA HIS A 54 -7.62 -15.93 0.23
C HIS A 54 -8.17 -15.51 -1.15
N ASP A 55 -8.78 -16.46 -1.88
CA ASP A 55 -9.33 -16.16 -3.21
C ASP A 55 -10.53 -15.22 -3.12
N GLU A 56 -11.37 -15.41 -2.11
CA GLU A 56 -12.49 -14.51 -1.83
C GLU A 56 -11.99 -13.11 -1.45
N TYR A 57 -10.93 -13.01 -0.65
CA TYR A 57 -10.29 -11.74 -0.32
C TYR A 57 -9.88 -10.97 -1.57
N LEU A 58 -9.18 -11.64 -2.50
CA LEU A 58 -8.71 -11.01 -3.73
C LEU A 58 -9.89 -10.50 -4.58
N ARG A 59 -10.93 -11.32 -4.75
CA ARG A 59 -12.14 -10.93 -5.48
C ARG A 59 -12.82 -9.72 -4.86
N LEU A 60 -13.04 -9.74 -3.54
CA LEU A 60 -13.69 -8.64 -2.83
C LEU A 60 -12.86 -7.35 -2.86
N TYR A 61 -11.54 -7.47 -2.77
CA TYR A 61 -10.67 -6.29 -2.85
C TYR A 61 -10.64 -5.68 -4.24
N ASP A 62 -10.64 -6.52 -5.29
CA ASP A 62 -10.76 -6.06 -6.67
C ASP A 62 -12.08 -5.32 -6.90
N GLU A 63 -13.20 -5.82 -6.36
CA GLU A 63 -14.49 -5.12 -6.41
C GLU A 63 -14.45 -3.74 -5.71
N ILE A 64 -13.76 -3.63 -4.57
CA ILE A 64 -13.57 -2.33 -3.89
C ILE A 64 -12.83 -1.36 -4.81
N LEU A 65 -11.72 -1.79 -5.40
CA LEU A 65 -10.89 -0.96 -6.28
C LEU A 65 -11.57 -0.64 -7.62
N ALA A 66 -12.37 -1.56 -8.17
CA ALA A 66 -13.15 -1.35 -9.39
C ALA A 66 -14.20 -0.24 -9.22
N ASN A 67 -14.68 -0.02 -7.99
CA ASN A 67 -15.58 1.07 -7.65
C ASN A 67 -14.85 2.39 -7.33
N GLN A 68 -13.51 2.42 -7.36
CA GLN A 68 -12.72 3.63 -7.17
C GLN A 68 -12.28 4.25 -8.50
N ASP A 69 -12.05 5.55 -8.47
CA ASP A 69 -11.35 6.28 -9.53
C ASP A 69 -9.91 6.52 -9.09
N ALA A 70 -8.96 5.98 -9.84
CA ALA A 70 -7.54 6.05 -9.49
C ALA A 70 -7.01 7.49 -9.43
N TYR A 71 -7.50 8.39 -10.29
CA TYR A 71 -7.08 9.79 -10.26
C TYR A 71 -7.61 10.51 -9.02
N LYS A 72 -8.86 10.22 -8.60
CA LYS A 72 -9.40 10.75 -7.34
C LYS A 72 -8.67 10.20 -6.11
N VAL A 73 -8.23 8.94 -6.15
CA VAL A 73 -7.40 8.36 -5.10
C VAL A 73 -6.06 9.11 -5.01
N ILE A 74 -5.44 9.44 -6.13
CA ILE A 74 -4.23 10.27 -6.17
C ILE A 74 -4.48 11.69 -5.65
N GLU A 75 -5.53 12.36 -6.10
CA GLU A 75 -5.91 13.70 -5.60
C GLU A 75 -6.13 13.70 -4.08
N GLN A 76 -6.79 12.66 -3.56
CA GLN A 76 -6.95 12.47 -2.12
C GLN A 76 -5.60 12.31 -1.42
N ILE A 77 -4.68 11.52 -1.97
CA ILE A 77 -3.33 11.36 -1.44
C ILE A 77 -2.58 12.69 -1.46
N GLU A 78 -2.62 13.44 -2.56
CA GLU A 78 -1.97 14.74 -2.72
C GLU A 78 -2.52 15.76 -1.71
N SER A 79 -3.83 15.82 -1.53
CA SER A 79 -4.47 16.67 -0.52
C SER A 79 -3.99 16.32 0.90
N LEU A 80 -3.95 15.03 1.23
CA LEU A 80 -3.47 14.56 2.54
C LEU A 80 -1.96 14.73 2.73
N SER A 81 -1.19 14.80 1.65
CA SER A 81 0.26 14.94 1.67
C SER A 81 0.73 16.28 2.22
N GLU A 82 -0.06 17.34 2.02
CA GLU A 82 0.32 18.73 2.27
C GLU A 82 1.69 19.09 1.61
N GLY A 83 1.93 18.54 0.41
CA GLY A 83 3.15 18.79 -0.38
C GLY A 83 4.38 17.99 0.05
N LYS A 84 4.25 17.06 1.02
CA LYS A 84 5.33 16.16 1.44
C LYS A 84 5.25 14.82 0.72
N ASP A 85 6.36 14.09 0.69
CA ASP A 85 6.33 12.68 0.30
C ASP A 85 5.47 11.87 1.29
N VAL A 86 4.79 10.83 0.79
CA VAL A 86 3.84 10.05 1.58
C VAL A 86 4.15 8.56 1.57
N ALA A 87 3.76 7.87 2.64
CA ALA A 87 3.78 6.42 2.74
C ALA A 87 2.39 5.88 3.09
N LEU A 88 1.83 5.07 2.18
CA LEU A 88 0.61 4.29 2.40
C LEU A 88 0.93 3.12 3.33
N CYS A 89 0.38 3.15 4.54
CA CYS A 89 0.75 2.26 5.62
C CYS A 89 -0.37 1.31 6.05
N CYS A 90 0.02 0.06 6.34
CA CYS A 90 -0.76 -0.94 7.06
C CYS A 90 0.05 -1.57 8.21
N TYR A 91 -0.45 -2.64 8.83
CA TYR A 91 0.19 -3.30 9.99
C TYR A 91 1.20 -4.38 9.59
N GLU A 92 0.95 -5.07 8.49
CA GLU A 92 1.73 -6.23 8.03
C GLU A 92 3.13 -5.79 7.60
N LYS A 93 4.16 -6.61 7.83
CA LYS A 93 5.54 -6.25 7.51
C LYS A 93 5.80 -6.37 6.00
N PRO A 94 6.94 -5.87 5.48
CA PRO A 94 7.34 -6.12 4.11
C PRO A 94 7.56 -7.63 3.90
N GLY A 95 7.03 -8.19 2.82
CA GLY A 95 7.08 -9.62 2.52
C GLY A 95 5.85 -10.42 2.95
N ASP A 96 5.04 -9.88 3.86
CA ASP A 96 3.73 -10.46 4.18
C ASP A 96 2.69 -10.08 3.10
N PHE A 97 1.71 -10.96 2.90
CA PHE A 97 0.54 -10.60 2.11
C PHE A 97 -0.21 -9.43 2.78
N CYS A 98 -0.44 -8.36 2.03
CA CYS A 98 -1.13 -7.16 2.49
C CYS A 98 -1.80 -6.45 1.32
N HIS A 99 -2.98 -5.88 1.53
CA HIS A 99 -3.68 -5.12 0.49
C HIS A 99 -2.92 -3.91 -0.01
N ARG A 100 -2.00 -3.33 0.79
CA ARG A 100 -1.21 -2.17 0.35
C ARG A 100 -0.41 -2.46 -0.92
N HIS A 101 0.05 -3.71 -1.09
CA HIS A 101 0.80 -4.11 -2.30
C HIS A 101 -0.13 -4.19 -3.51
N ILE A 102 -1.36 -4.68 -3.31
CA ILE A 102 -2.38 -4.73 -4.37
C ILE A 102 -2.81 -3.32 -4.75
N LEU A 103 -3.04 -2.44 -3.76
CA LEU A 103 -3.37 -1.04 -3.97
C LEU A 103 -2.27 -0.31 -4.73
N ALA A 104 -1.00 -0.48 -4.34
CA ALA A 104 0.14 0.14 -5.02
C ALA A 104 0.22 -0.29 -6.49
N LYS A 105 0.13 -1.60 -6.74
CA LYS A 105 0.10 -2.15 -8.11
C LYS A 105 -1.06 -1.58 -8.92
N TRP A 106 -2.27 -1.55 -8.35
CA TRP A 106 -3.45 -1.01 -9.02
C TRP A 106 -3.30 0.48 -9.36
N ILE A 107 -2.77 1.30 -8.44
CA ILE A 107 -2.50 2.72 -8.72
C ILE A 107 -1.49 2.85 -9.86
N THR A 108 -0.39 2.10 -9.81
CA THR A 108 0.64 2.13 -10.87
C THR A 108 0.07 1.72 -12.22
N GLU A 109 -0.75 0.67 -12.29
CA GLU A 109 -1.38 0.20 -13.53
C GLU A 109 -2.38 1.22 -14.11
N LYS A 110 -3.13 1.94 -13.25
CA LYS A 110 -4.16 2.89 -13.68
C LYS A 110 -3.62 4.29 -14.00
N THR A 111 -2.53 4.70 -13.37
CA THR A 111 -2.02 6.08 -13.44
C THR A 111 -0.60 6.20 -14.01
N GLY A 112 0.15 5.09 -14.07
CA GLY A 112 1.57 5.10 -14.42
C GLY A 112 2.50 5.58 -13.30
N ILE A 113 1.98 5.96 -12.13
CA ILE A 113 2.81 6.42 -11.00
C ILE A 113 3.44 5.21 -10.32
N GLU A 114 4.77 5.14 -10.32
CA GLU A 114 5.50 4.07 -9.62
C GLU A 114 5.45 4.26 -8.10
N ILE A 115 4.92 3.25 -7.40
CA ILE A 115 4.88 3.19 -5.94
C ILE A 115 5.83 2.08 -5.48
N THR A 116 6.82 2.45 -4.66
CA THR A 116 7.85 1.52 -4.15
C THR A 116 7.79 1.42 -2.62
N GLU A 117 8.24 0.30 -2.09
CA GLU A 117 8.31 0.11 -0.63
C GLU A 117 9.45 0.95 -0.03
N PHE A 118 9.12 1.75 0.98
CA PHE A 118 10.07 2.66 1.61
C PHE A 118 11.20 1.90 2.33
N GLY A 119 12.45 2.20 1.95
CA GLY A 119 13.63 1.63 2.58
C GLY A 119 13.95 0.18 2.15
N VAL A 120 13.21 -0.38 1.19
CA VAL A 120 13.56 -1.65 0.55
C VAL A 120 14.15 -1.34 -0.82
N VAL A 121 15.45 -1.56 -0.96
CA VAL A 121 16.09 -1.55 -2.28
C VAL A 121 15.66 -2.84 -2.96
N ASN A 122 14.84 -2.74 -4.02
CA ASN A 122 14.51 -3.88 -4.86
C ASN A 122 15.82 -4.55 -5.30
N LYS A 123 16.10 -5.75 -4.75
CA LYS A 123 17.07 -6.64 -5.39
C LYS A 123 16.42 -6.99 -6.73
N LYS A 124 16.94 -6.43 -7.83
CA LYS A 124 16.60 -6.91 -9.17
C LYS A 124 16.65 -8.44 -9.11
N GLU A 125 15.55 -9.09 -9.48
CA GLU A 125 15.51 -10.55 -9.55
C GLU A 125 16.74 -11.02 -10.35
N PRO A 126 17.50 -12.00 -9.86
CA PRO A 126 18.54 -12.59 -10.68
C PRO A 126 17.84 -13.16 -11.92
N LYS A 127 18.17 -12.64 -13.10
CA LYS A 127 17.80 -13.27 -14.37
C LYS A 127 18.34 -14.69 -14.33
N TYR A 128 17.47 -15.66 -14.12
CA TYR A 128 17.81 -17.05 -14.42
C TYR A 128 17.84 -17.17 -15.94
N GLU A 129 19.03 -17.02 -16.52
CA GLU A 129 19.30 -17.58 -17.82
C GLU A 129 19.12 -19.09 -17.67
N GLN A 130 18.05 -19.63 -18.27
CA GLN A 130 17.92 -21.07 -18.45
C GLN A 130 19.15 -21.52 -19.24
N ALA A 131 20.11 -22.16 -18.56
CA ALA A 131 21.13 -22.92 -19.23
C ALA A 131 20.41 -24.02 -20.01
N SER A 132 20.38 -23.87 -21.34
CA SER A 132 19.97 -24.93 -22.26
C SER A 132 20.84 -26.16 -21.99
N LEU A 133 20.27 -27.17 -21.35
CA LEU A 133 20.85 -28.51 -21.26
C LEU A 133 20.46 -29.30 -22.51
N PHE A 134 20.93 -28.83 -23.67
CA PHE A 134 20.93 -29.57 -24.94
C PHE A 134 22.09 -29.10 -25.79
#